data_AF-A0A4Q5RKD2-F1
#
_entry.id   AF-A0A4Q5RKD2-F1
#
_cell.length_a   1.000
_cell.length_b   1.000
_cell.length_c   1.000
_cell.angle_alpha   90.00
_cell.angle_beta   90.00
_cell.angle_gamma   90.00
#
_symmetry.space_group_name_H-M   'P 1'
#
loop_
_entity.id
_entity.type
_entity.pdbx_description
1 polymer ?
#
loop_
_entity_poly.entity_id
_entity_poly.type
_entity_poly.pdbx_seq_one_letter_code
_entity_poly.pdbx_strand_id
1 'polypeptide(L)'
;MSADQSIEIYCPRCHWEPDGGAHWQCRCGHIWDTFETAGTCPQCHYRWRVTACPPEPGGCGAVSPHIDWYHGLDALVEEMVASALAVPAAVCCSHHES
;
A
#
# COMPACT_ATOMS: atom_id res chain seq x y z
N MET A 1 -24.12 1.31 -4.48
CA MET A 1 -23.52 0.33 -5.41
C MET A 1 -22.05 0.29 -5.08
N SER A 2 -21.66 -0.63 -4.21
CA SER A 2 -20.28 -0.74 -3.75
C SER A 2 -19.48 -1.41 -4.87
N ALA A 3 -18.79 -0.60 -5.65
CA ALA A 3 -17.73 -1.10 -6.50
C ALA A 3 -16.74 -1.83 -5.59
N ASP A 4 -16.34 -3.02 -6.04
CA ASP A 4 -15.30 -3.85 -5.46
C ASP A 4 -14.11 -2.96 -5.04
N GLN A 5 -13.88 -2.83 -3.73
CA GLN A 5 -12.85 -1.95 -3.17
C GLN A 5 -11.47 -2.61 -3.25
N SER A 6 -11.07 -3.01 -4.45
CA SER A 6 -9.75 -3.58 -4.71
C SER A 6 -8.71 -2.47 -4.84
N ILE A 7 -7.66 -2.55 -4.03
CA ILE A 7 -6.46 -1.74 -4.25
C ILE A 7 -5.76 -2.29 -5.49
N GLU A 8 -5.54 -1.44 -6.48
CA GLU A 8 -4.79 -1.79 -7.68
C GLU A 8 -3.32 -1.40 -7.52
N ILE A 9 -2.41 -2.17 -8.10
CA ILE A 9 -0.98 -1.89 -8.04
C ILE A 9 -0.44 -1.70 -9.45
N TYR A 10 -0.01 -0.49 -9.79
CA TYR A 10 0.64 -0.22 -11.06
C TYR A 10 1.53 1.03 -11.01
N CYS A 11 2.50 1.08 -11.93
CA CYS A 11 3.43 2.20 -12.03
C CYS A 11 2.65 3.51 -12.27
N PRO A 12 2.80 4.54 -11.43
CA PRO A 12 2.05 5.80 -11.58
C PRO A 12 2.47 6.63 -12.81
N ARG A 13 3.48 6.17 -13.56
CA ARG A 13 4.00 6.85 -14.73
C ARG A 13 3.58 6.19 -16.04
N CYS A 14 3.57 4.87 -16.09
CA CYS A 14 3.32 4.12 -17.33
C CYS A 14 2.29 3.01 -17.22
N HIS A 15 1.65 2.84 -16.06
CA HIS A 15 0.65 1.79 -15.80
C HIS A 15 1.19 0.36 -15.99
N TRP A 16 2.50 0.15 -15.85
CA TRP A 16 3.04 -1.20 -15.78
C TRP A 16 2.58 -1.89 -14.50
N GLU A 17 2.01 -3.09 -14.63
CA GLU A 17 1.50 -3.90 -13.53
C GLU A 17 2.55 -4.93 -13.08
N PRO A 18 2.79 -5.09 -11.78
CA PRO A 18 3.64 -6.16 -11.26
C PRO A 18 3.09 -7.53 -11.61
N ASP A 19 3.96 -8.40 -12.11
CA ASP A 19 3.65 -9.78 -12.50
C ASP A 19 3.87 -10.80 -11.36
N GLY A 20 4.17 -10.32 -10.14
CA GLY A 20 4.58 -11.14 -8.99
C GLY A 20 6.03 -11.62 -9.04
N GLY A 21 6.81 -11.15 -10.01
CA GLY A 21 8.22 -11.50 -10.20
C GLY A 21 9.18 -10.70 -9.32
N ALA A 22 10.36 -11.28 -9.09
CA ALA A 22 11.41 -10.68 -8.28
C ALA A 22 12.24 -9.67 -9.10
N HIS A 23 11.71 -8.46 -9.29
CA HIS A 23 12.34 -7.41 -10.13
C HIS A 23 13.27 -6.46 -9.36
N TRP A 24 13.22 -6.46 -8.02
CA TRP A 24 13.90 -5.45 -7.21
C TRP A 24 15.00 -6.04 -6.33
N GLN A 25 16.16 -5.38 -6.31
CA GLN A 25 17.29 -5.76 -5.46
C GLN A 25 17.47 -4.78 -4.29
N CYS A 26 17.67 -5.33 -3.10
CA CYS A 26 17.84 -4.57 -1.88
C CYS A 26 19.30 -4.18 -1.72
N ARG A 27 19.57 -3.20 -0.86
CA ARG A 27 20.94 -2.83 -0.46
C ARG A 27 21.70 -3.98 0.22
N CYS A 28 21.01 -5.00 0.74
CA CYS A 28 21.64 -6.20 1.29
C CYS A 28 21.85 -7.31 0.23
N GLY A 29 21.53 -7.06 -1.03
CA GLY A 29 21.64 -8.01 -2.15
C GLY A 29 20.42 -8.90 -2.38
N HIS A 30 19.43 -8.90 -1.48
CA HIS A 30 18.21 -9.70 -1.64
C HIS A 30 17.39 -9.24 -2.85
N ILE A 31 16.93 -10.17 -3.70
CA ILE A 31 16.07 -9.88 -4.85
C ILE A 31 14.68 -10.41 -4.55
N TRP A 32 13.64 -9.58 -4.67
CA TRP A 32 12.26 -9.96 -4.31
C TRP A 32 11.22 -9.13 -5.06
N ASP A 33 9.95 -9.54 -4.98
CA ASP A 33 8.82 -8.70 -5.34
C ASP A 33 8.57 -7.69 -4.20
N THR A 34 8.79 -6.41 -4.50
CA THR A 34 8.63 -5.35 -3.51
C THR A 34 7.20 -5.22 -2.99
N PHE A 35 6.19 -5.70 -3.73
CA PHE A 35 4.78 -5.57 -3.37
C PHE A 35 4.30 -6.64 -2.38
N GLU A 36 4.96 -7.80 -2.29
CA GLU A 36 4.69 -8.84 -1.28
C GLU A 36 4.80 -8.33 0.17
N THR A 37 5.61 -7.29 0.37
CA THR A 37 6.03 -6.80 1.69
C THR A 37 5.87 -5.29 1.86
N ALA A 38 5.12 -4.66 0.96
CA ALA A 38 4.93 -3.21 0.92
C ALA A 38 6.26 -2.43 1.06
N GLY A 39 7.28 -2.85 0.31
CA GLY A 39 8.59 -2.21 0.23
C GLY A 39 9.57 -2.63 1.33
N THR A 40 9.22 -3.59 2.18
CA THR A 40 10.09 -4.04 3.28
C THR A 40 10.88 -5.28 2.89
N CYS A 41 12.20 -5.17 2.77
CA CYS A 41 13.03 -6.32 2.43
C CYS A 41 12.85 -7.47 3.45
N PRO A 42 12.47 -8.69 3.03
CA PRO A 42 12.22 -9.80 3.95
C PRO A 42 13.49 -10.30 4.64
N GLN A 43 14.68 -10.04 4.07
CA GLN A 43 15.96 -10.48 4.63
C GLN A 43 16.53 -9.51 5.68
N CYS A 44 16.58 -8.21 5.39
CA CYS A 44 17.24 -7.22 6.25
C CYS A 44 16.27 -6.21 6.90
N HIS A 45 14.97 -6.33 6.63
CA HIS A 45 13.89 -5.48 7.15
C HIS A 45 14.04 -3.98 6.84
N TYR A 46 14.92 -3.62 5.91
CA TYR A 46 14.98 -2.25 5.42
C TYR A 46 13.72 -1.92 4.62
N ARG A 47 13.05 -0.82 4.98
CA ARG A 47 11.84 -0.33 4.32
C ARG A 47 12.17 0.73 3.27
N TRP A 48 11.97 0.38 2.02
CA TRP A 48 12.11 1.29 0.89
C TRP A 48 10.94 2.28 0.84
N ARG A 49 11.25 3.55 0.58
CA ARG A 49 10.24 4.62 0.39
C ARG A 49 9.91 4.86 -1.08
N VAL A 50 10.70 4.31 -1.98
CA VAL A 50 10.61 4.48 -3.43
C VAL A 50 10.78 3.13 -4.11
N THR A 51 10.14 2.99 -5.27
CA THR A 51 10.23 1.82 -6.13
C THR A 51 10.52 2.26 -7.55
N ALA A 52 11.50 1.61 -8.17
CA ALA A 52 11.82 1.81 -9.58
C ALA A 52 10.90 0.94 -10.44
N CYS A 53 10.34 1.49 -11.50
CA CYS A 53 9.63 0.69 -12.50
C CYS A 53 10.65 -0.11 -13.33
N PRO A 54 10.54 -1.45 -13.41
CA PRO A 54 11.51 -2.24 -14.15
C PRO A 54 11.43 -1.91 -15.65
N PRO A 55 12.54 -1.76 -16.38
CA PRO A 55 12.50 -1.45 -17.81
C PRO A 55 11.96 -2.63 -18.64
N GLU A 56 12.36 -3.84 -18.30
CA GLU A 56 11.85 -5.08 -18.90
C GLU A 56 10.79 -5.70 -17.97
N PRO A 57 9.71 -6.31 -18.50
CA PRO A 57 9.40 -6.53 -19.91
C PRO A 57 8.68 -5.36 -20.63
N GLY A 58 8.58 -4.18 -20.01
CA GLY A 58 7.92 -3.03 -20.65
C GLY A 58 7.61 -1.85 -19.74
N GLY A 59 8.30 -1.71 -18.61
CA GLY A 59 8.11 -0.55 -17.74
C GLY A 59 9.03 0.61 -18.12
N CYS A 60 8.86 1.74 -17.44
CA CYS A 60 9.46 3.00 -17.87
C CYS A 60 10.81 3.36 -17.23
N GLY A 61 11.34 2.55 -16.30
CA GLY A 61 12.58 2.87 -15.57
C GLY A 61 12.45 3.99 -14.53
N ALA A 62 11.29 4.67 -14.45
CA ALA A 62 11.10 5.78 -13.52
C ALA A 62 11.06 5.32 -12.06
N VAL A 63 11.64 6.12 -11.17
CA VAL A 63 11.52 5.94 -9.72
C VAL A 63 10.36 6.77 -9.22
N SER A 64 9.45 6.15 -8.46
CA SER A 64 8.32 6.83 -7.83
C SER A 64 8.25 6.47 -6.34
N PRO A 65 7.64 7.31 -5.49
CA PRO A 65 7.29 6.93 -4.12
C PRO A 65 6.55 5.58 -4.11
N HIS A 66 6.90 4.70 -3.17
CA HIS A 66 6.33 3.34 -3.14
C HIS A 66 4.80 3.38 -2.93
N ILE A 67 4.31 4.36 -2.16
CA ILE A 67 2.88 4.54 -1.92
C ILE A 67 2.10 4.90 -3.19
N ASP A 68 2.71 5.62 -4.14
CA ASP A 68 2.06 6.05 -5.38
C ASP A 68 1.80 4.88 -6.35
N TRP A 69 2.33 3.70 -6.07
CA TRP A 69 2.01 2.49 -6.83
C TRP A 69 0.65 1.88 -6.47
N TYR A 70 0.08 2.25 -5.32
CA TYR A 70 -1.18 1.74 -4.82
C TYR A 70 -2.31 2.72 -5.15
N HIS A 71 -3.23 2.28 -6.00
CA HIS A 71 -4.36 3.08 -6.47
C HIS A 71 -5.65 2.61 -5.81
N GLY A 72 -6.58 3.54 -5.57
CA GLY A 72 -7.83 3.25 -4.85
C GLY A 72 -7.71 3.33 -3.32
N LEU A 73 -6.57 3.77 -2.77
CA LEU A 73 -6.41 3.96 -1.32
C LEU A 73 -7.39 4.99 -0.74
N ASP A 74 -7.75 6.03 -1.50
CA ASP A 74 -8.64 7.09 -1.03
C ASP A 74 -10.02 6.55 -0.61
N ALA A 75 -10.58 5.62 -1.39
CA ALA A 75 -11.88 5.00 -1.08
C ALA A 75 -11.86 4.24 0.25
N LEU A 76 -10.78 3.50 0.53
CA LEU A 76 -10.61 2.80 1.81
C LEU A 76 -10.41 3.77 2.97
N VAL A 77 -9.66 4.85 2.76
CA VAL A 77 -9.47 5.89 3.78
C VAL A 77 -10.80 6.56 4.12
N GLU A 78 -11.61 6.90 3.13
CA GLU A 78 -12.94 7.48 3.34
C GLU A 78 -13.84 6.55 4.16
N GLU A 79 -13.85 5.24 3.89
CA GLU A 79 -14.59 4.25 4.67
C GLU A 79 -14.09 4.18 6.13
N MET A 80 -12.78 4.09 6.34
CA MET A 80 -12.20 4.03 7.68
C MET A 80 -12.52 5.29 8.50
N VAL A 81 -12.43 6.47 7.89
CA VAL A 81 -12.76 7.74 8.53
C VAL A 81 -14.25 7.78 8.90
N ALA A 82 -15.14 7.38 7.99
CA ALA A 82 -16.57 7.31 8.28
C ALA A 82 -16.87 6.38 9.46
N SER A 83 -16.20 5.22 9.53
CA SER A 83 -16.34 4.26 10.64
C SER A 83 -15.83 4.82 11.97
N ALA A 84 -14.65 5.45 11.98
CA ALA A 84 -14.05 6.02 13.19
C ALA A 84 -14.90 7.17 13.78
N LEU A 85 -15.52 7.98 12.91
CA LEU A 85 -16.41 9.07 13.33
C LEU A 85 -17.80 8.59 13.76
N ALA A 86 -18.21 7.38 13.35
CA ALA A 86 -19.52 6.79 13.67
C ALA A 86 -19.56 6.06 15.03
N VAL A 87 -18.45 5.99 15.79
CA VAL A 87 -18.44 5.38 17.13
C VAL A 87 -19.27 6.23 18.10
N PRO A 88 -20.43 5.75 18.61
CA PRO A 88 -21.21 6.51 19.56
C PRO A 88 -20.43 6.69 20.87
N ALA A 89 -20.49 7.87 21.47
CA ALA A 89 -19.83 8.27 22.71
C ALA A 89 -20.36 7.55 23.98
N ALA A 90 -20.79 6.30 23.88
CA ALA A 90 -21.32 5.50 24.98
C ALA A 90 -20.21 4.65 25.63
N VAL A 91 -19.16 5.30 26.13
CA VAL A 91 -18.34 4.74 27.21
C VAL A 91 -18.86 5.35 28.52
N CYS A 92 -19.46 4.48 29.33
CA CYS A 92 -20.32 4.76 30.47
C CYS A 92 -19.68 5.61 31.58
N CYS A 93 -20.29 6.74 31.91
CA CYS A 93 -20.29 7.26 33.28
C CYS A 93 -21.54 6.71 34.00
N SER A 94 -21.37 5.58 34.68
CA SER A 94 -22.40 4.93 35.49
C SER A 94 -22.93 5.90 36.56
N HIS A 95 -24.17 6.36 36.42
CA HIS A 95 -24.87 7.05 37.51
C HIS A 95 -25.32 6.01 38.53
N HIS A 96 -24.83 6.13 39.76
CA HIS A 96 -25.36 5.47 40.94
C HIS A 96 -26.01 6.57 41.79
N GLU A 97 -27.35 6.61 41.84
CA GLU A 97 -28.09 7.41 42.80
C GLU A 97 -29.00 6.47 43.61
N SER A 98 -28.89 6.59 44.94
CA SER A 98 -29.60 5.84 45.99
C SER A 98 -30.96 6.44 46.32
#